data_AF-A0A1W9QCM4-F1
#
_entry.id   AF-A0A1W9QCM4-F1
#
_cell.length_a   1.000
_cell.length_b   1.000
_cell.length_c   1.000
_cell.angle_alpha   90.00
_cell.angle_beta   90.00
_cell.angle_gamma   90.00
#
_symmetry.space_group_name_H-M   'P 1'
#
loop_
_entity.id
_entity.type
_entity.pdbx_description
1 polymer ?
#
loop_
_entity_poly.entity_id
_entity_poly.type
_entity_poly.pdbx_seq_one_letter_code
_entity_poly.pdbx_strand_id
1 'polypeptide(L)'
;MSRPAALRRIFSHPKVLFETNLGRLSGTAFSLLARRPRTSGERASPAWAGQKLARPSEKTKPPLGWPRTTDSLCPECVKAARAAVVSGEMDLNRFLHAHPGLIKAEIFARDGQVWMRKTCPVHGEVEDLLSIDEKFLERIEGLFPGRDLAGLRTNLREHGPSSIQYGRGSVLTIDLTNRCNMMCDPCFMDANQVGYVHELSLDEVKKLLDDSLTIKPRRQLSVQFSGGEPTLHPDFLEAVRYARQVGYFSVQCASNGIKFAESLEYAKEARRAGLRLCYLQFDGVTNEANSHRKVGNLFDVKLRAIDHLAQAGIDVVLVVTVVRGVNDDQVGSVVQFAIDNIDKVTVVSFQPVSFTGRDEDISEKERREKRYTLSHLAHDVSSQLGITEPGRDWFPLSSMNPLSDVVDLLQNPAEKFGALNCGCHPNCGIGTILLVNKKTRETVPLAEFLDVEQVLKDFTTIAEVSEGRAERYAMMALSLFKNFRPDRAPLGYSAFEMIRQAMSQMGAKGKKVGDSEGDAQQFEWRFLFVAGMWFQDVFNYDFRRTEMCIIPYATQLGEISFCAYNTGVGFRQIVEKMFQTASVAEWYKKYGRHPVYAKGRDLPLPPGEPNVIVRQRRRLPLAMN
;
A
#
# COMPACT_ATOMS: atom_id res chain seq x y z
N MET A 1 -0.83 27.10 -19.29
CA MET A 1 -1.61 27.99 -20.20
C MET A 1 -2.98 28.21 -19.59
N SER A 2 -3.35 29.47 -19.45
CA SER A 2 -4.52 30.00 -18.73
C SER A 2 -5.85 29.39 -19.20
N ARG A 3 -6.72 29.03 -18.25
CA ARG A 3 -8.12 28.62 -18.48
C ARG A 3 -9.05 29.85 -18.34
N PRO A 4 -9.47 30.52 -19.43
CA PRO A 4 -10.63 31.41 -19.39
C PRO A 4 -11.78 30.98 -20.32
N ALA A 5 -12.04 29.67 -20.48
CA ALA A 5 -13.21 29.18 -21.23
C ALA A 5 -14.26 28.44 -20.37
N ALA A 6 -13.94 28.03 -19.14
CA ALA A 6 -14.83 27.22 -18.30
C ALA A 6 -15.87 28.04 -17.50
N LEU A 7 -15.65 29.34 -17.29
CA LEU A 7 -16.47 30.18 -16.41
C LEU A 7 -17.82 30.64 -17.00
N ARG A 8 -18.11 30.36 -18.28
CA ARG A 8 -19.33 30.84 -18.96
C ARG A 8 -20.44 29.80 -19.24
N ARG A 9 -20.34 28.56 -18.76
CA ARG A 9 -21.34 27.50 -19.07
C ARG A 9 -22.09 26.87 -17.91
N ILE A 10 -21.88 27.31 -16.66
CA ILE A 10 -22.29 26.53 -15.47
C ILE A 10 -23.58 27.02 -14.79
N PHE A 11 -24.06 28.23 -15.07
CA PHE A 11 -25.18 28.82 -14.31
C PHE A 11 -26.60 28.52 -14.81
N SER A 12 -26.80 27.67 -15.81
CA SER A 12 -28.15 27.46 -16.39
C SER A 12 -28.51 26.02 -16.76
N HIS A 13 -27.79 25.00 -16.26
CA HIS A 13 -28.19 23.61 -16.51
C HIS A 13 -29.11 23.09 -15.40
N PRO A 14 -30.39 22.71 -15.70
CA PRO A 14 -31.37 22.30 -14.69
C PRO A 14 -30.89 21.18 -13.75
N LYS A 15 -30.01 20.31 -14.25
CA LYS A 15 -29.43 19.20 -13.51
C LYS A 15 -28.49 19.65 -12.37
N VAL A 16 -27.64 20.65 -12.62
CA VAL A 16 -26.72 21.19 -11.60
C VAL A 16 -27.53 21.84 -10.48
N LEU A 17 -28.53 22.65 -10.83
CA LEU A 17 -29.42 23.28 -9.86
C LEU A 17 -30.17 22.25 -9.01
N PHE A 18 -30.68 21.19 -9.63
CA PHE A 18 -31.35 20.08 -8.93
C PHE A 18 -30.40 19.39 -7.92
N GLU A 19 -29.19 19.00 -8.34
CA GLU A 19 -28.23 18.33 -7.47
C GLU A 19 -27.72 19.26 -6.35
N THR A 20 -27.53 20.56 -6.61
CA THR A 20 -27.19 21.54 -5.57
C THR A 20 -28.30 21.65 -4.52
N ASN A 21 -29.56 21.71 -4.93
CA ASN A 21 -30.69 21.76 -4.01
C ASN A 21 -30.83 20.45 -3.21
N LEU A 22 -30.63 19.30 -3.88
CA LEU A 22 -30.61 17.99 -3.22
C LEU A 22 -29.50 17.89 -2.17
N GLY A 23 -28.31 18.43 -2.46
CA GLY A 23 -27.20 18.49 -1.52
C GLY A 23 -27.53 19.32 -0.28
N ARG A 24 -28.17 20.50 -0.46
CA ARG A 24 -28.62 21.34 0.68
C ARG A 24 -29.66 20.63 1.55
N LEU A 25 -30.67 20.02 0.94
CA LEU A 25 -31.69 19.24 1.67
C LEU A 25 -31.05 18.06 2.41
N SER A 26 -30.11 17.39 1.75
CA SER A 26 -29.37 16.26 2.33
C SER A 26 -28.52 16.69 3.52
N GLY A 27 -27.93 17.89 3.47
CA GLY A 27 -27.21 18.50 4.60
C GLY A 27 -28.10 18.72 5.81
N THR A 28 -29.26 19.34 5.63
CA THR A 28 -30.23 19.55 6.71
C THR A 28 -30.70 18.24 7.32
N ALA A 29 -31.05 17.25 6.49
CA ALA A 29 -31.48 15.93 6.95
C ALA A 29 -30.37 15.20 7.72
N PHE A 30 -29.13 15.24 7.22
CA PHE A 30 -27.98 14.65 7.91
C PHE A 30 -27.77 15.29 9.28
N SER A 31 -27.82 16.63 9.37
CA SER A 31 -27.65 17.35 10.64
C SER A 31 -28.73 17.02 11.66
N LEU A 32 -29.98 16.78 11.23
CA LEU A 32 -31.06 16.37 12.13
C LEU A 32 -30.80 14.97 12.72
N LEU A 33 -30.34 14.02 11.90
CA LEU A 33 -30.00 12.67 12.36
C LEU A 33 -28.75 12.69 13.26
N ALA A 34 -27.74 13.47 12.90
CA ALA A 34 -26.48 13.57 13.63
C ALA A 34 -26.60 14.21 15.02
N ARG A 35 -27.66 15.01 15.28
CA ARG A 35 -27.91 15.68 16.55
C ARG A 35 -28.62 14.81 17.60
N ARG A 36 -29.03 13.58 17.25
CA ARG A 36 -29.69 12.70 18.21
C ARG A 36 -28.76 12.39 19.39
N PRO A 37 -29.28 12.42 20.64
CA PRO A 37 -28.47 12.10 21.80
C PRO A 37 -27.93 10.68 21.70
N ARG A 38 -26.67 10.50 22.11
CA ARG A 38 -26.03 9.18 22.21
C ARG A 38 -26.89 8.29 23.10
N THR A 39 -27.39 7.19 22.60
CA THR A 39 -27.87 6.14 23.50
C THR A 39 -26.68 5.40 24.08
N SER A 40 -26.78 5.03 25.36
CA SER A 40 -25.78 4.30 26.11
C SER A 40 -25.66 2.82 25.70
N GLY A 41 -26.12 2.46 24.48
CA GLY A 41 -26.11 1.09 24.00
C GLY A 41 -24.69 0.52 23.96
N GLU A 42 -24.53 -0.69 24.49
CA GLU A 42 -23.25 -1.40 24.41
C GLU A 42 -22.89 -1.72 22.95
N ARG A 43 -21.62 -1.54 22.59
CA ARG A 43 -21.11 -1.97 21.29
C ARG A 43 -21.03 -3.49 21.22
N ALA A 44 -21.28 -4.02 20.03
CA ALA A 44 -21.12 -5.44 19.76
C ALA A 44 -19.67 -5.89 19.98
N SER A 45 -19.51 -7.14 20.42
CA SER A 45 -18.23 -7.86 20.54
C SER A 45 -18.20 -8.99 19.51
N PRO A 46 -17.96 -8.71 18.22
CA PRO A 46 -18.00 -9.75 17.21
C PRO A 46 -16.85 -10.75 17.41
N ALA A 47 -17.09 -12.01 17.03
CA ALA A 47 -16.14 -13.10 17.27
C ALA A 47 -14.77 -12.87 16.60
N TRP A 48 -14.77 -12.21 15.43
CA TRP A 48 -13.57 -11.84 14.70
C TRP A 48 -12.72 -10.82 15.47
N ALA A 49 -13.34 -9.85 16.16
CA ALA A 49 -12.60 -8.83 16.92
C ALA A 49 -12.02 -9.39 18.21
N GLY A 50 -12.76 -10.28 18.88
CA GLY A 50 -12.40 -10.81 20.21
C GLY A 50 -12.52 -9.79 21.34
N GLN A 51 -13.07 -8.61 21.05
CA GLN A 51 -13.32 -7.52 21.99
C GLN A 51 -14.45 -6.61 21.46
N LYS A 52 -14.95 -5.68 22.30
CA LYS A 52 -15.96 -4.69 21.90
C LYS A 52 -15.40 -3.78 20.78
N LEU A 53 -16.22 -3.46 19.79
CA LEU A 53 -15.87 -2.45 18.79
C LEU A 53 -15.73 -1.08 19.45
N ALA A 54 -14.60 -0.40 19.20
CA ALA A 54 -14.36 0.93 19.73
C ALA A 54 -15.22 1.97 18.99
N ARG A 55 -15.79 2.91 19.74
CA ARG A 55 -16.36 4.13 19.17
C ARG A 55 -15.23 4.99 18.61
N PRO A 56 -15.48 5.79 17.57
CA PRO A 56 -14.48 6.76 17.11
C PRO A 56 -13.94 7.67 18.22
N SER A 57 -14.77 8.10 19.18
CA SER A 57 -14.31 8.89 20.33
C SER A 57 -13.39 8.15 21.32
N GLU A 58 -13.36 6.81 21.26
CA GLU A 58 -12.55 5.95 22.14
C GLU A 58 -11.21 5.56 21.49
N LYS A 59 -11.02 5.89 20.20
CA LYS A 59 -9.79 5.55 19.48
C LYS A 59 -8.60 6.35 20.01
N THR A 60 -7.52 5.66 20.28
CA THR A 60 -6.25 6.29 20.69
C THR A 60 -5.49 6.80 19.47
N LYS A 61 -4.50 7.68 19.69
CA LYS A 61 -3.53 8.11 18.67
C LYS A 61 -2.10 7.92 19.21
N PRO A 62 -1.12 7.58 18.36
CA PRO A 62 0.29 7.73 18.74
C PRO A 62 0.62 9.22 18.93
N PRO A 63 1.75 9.56 19.57
CA PRO A 63 2.29 10.91 19.51
C PRO A 63 2.52 11.34 18.06
N LEU A 64 1.94 12.48 17.68
CA LEU A 64 2.05 13.13 16.37
C LEU A 64 2.44 14.61 16.58
N GLY A 65 2.74 15.34 15.52
CA GLY A 65 3.24 16.71 15.52
C GLY A 65 4.72 16.85 15.85
N TRP A 66 5.25 18.06 15.83
CA TRP A 66 6.63 18.35 16.21
C TRP A 66 6.71 19.67 17.00
N PRO A 67 7.72 19.82 17.89
CA PRO A 67 8.73 18.82 18.23
C PRO A 67 8.13 17.64 19.01
N ARG A 68 8.62 16.42 18.75
CA ARG A 68 8.24 15.22 19.52
C ARG A 68 9.40 14.26 19.67
N THR A 69 9.36 13.45 20.72
CA THR A 69 10.29 12.34 20.93
C THR A 69 9.62 11.00 20.61
N THR A 70 10.35 10.09 19.97
CA THR A 70 9.92 8.70 19.75
C THR A 70 11.03 7.70 20.09
N ASP A 71 10.67 6.42 20.09
CA ASP A 71 11.60 5.30 20.15
C ASP A 71 12.09 4.96 18.74
N SER A 72 13.38 4.69 18.61
CA SER A 72 14.04 4.41 17.35
C SER A 72 15.19 3.41 17.48
N LEU A 73 15.88 3.14 16.39
CA LEU A 73 17.02 2.23 16.30
C LEU A 73 18.30 3.01 15.96
N CYS A 74 19.40 2.64 16.62
CA CYS A 74 20.74 2.98 16.20
C CYS A 74 21.12 2.12 14.98
N PRO A 75 21.52 2.73 13.84
CA PRO A 75 21.88 2.01 12.62
C PRO A 75 22.96 0.95 12.80
N GLU A 76 23.94 1.18 13.68
CA GLU A 76 25.09 0.29 13.85
C GLU A 76 24.86 -0.77 14.92
N CYS A 77 24.30 -0.39 16.09
CA CYS A 77 24.05 -1.35 17.17
C CYS A 77 23.11 -2.49 16.74
N VAL A 78 22.09 -2.18 15.93
CA VAL A 78 21.11 -3.17 15.51
C VAL A 78 21.71 -4.19 14.52
N LYS A 79 22.58 -3.74 13.61
CA LYS A 79 23.33 -4.61 12.69
C LYS A 79 24.23 -5.56 13.45
N ALA A 80 25.01 -5.04 14.41
CA ALA A 80 25.91 -5.84 15.23
C ALA A 80 25.15 -6.91 16.04
N ALA A 81 24.03 -6.53 16.66
CA ALA A 81 23.21 -7.48 17.41
C ALA A 81 22.57 -8.53 16.52
N ARG A 82 22.07 -8.16 15.34
CA ARG A 82 21.53 -9.09 14.35
C ARG A 82 22.60 -10.07 13.86
N ALA A 83 23.81 -9.58 13.58
CA ALA A 83 24.94 -10.42 13.17
C ALA A 83 25.31 -11.45 14.25
N ALA A 84 25.30 -11.05 15.53
CA ALA A 84 25.53 -11.96 16.65
C ALA A 84 24.47 -13.06 16.76
N VAL A 85 23.20 -12.76 16.43
CA VAL A 85 22.15 -13.80 16.37
C VAL A 85 22.38 -14.74 15.19
N VAL A 86 22.69 -14.20 14.02
CA VAL A 86 22.95 -14.97 12.80
C VAL A 86 24.18 -15.88 12.93
N SER A 87 25.22 -15.46 13.66
CA SER A 87 26.41 -16.25 13.94
C SER A 87 26.22 -17.27 15.07
N GLY A 88 25.14 -17.17 15.85
CA GLY A 88 24.87 -18.02 17.01
C GLY A 88 25.53 -17.55 18.32
N GLU A 89 26.19 -16.39 18.32
CA GLU A 89 26.78 -15.77 19.53
C GLU A 89 25.71 -15.22 20.50
N MET A 90 24.54 -14.85 19.96
CA MET A 90 23.40 -14.36 20.74
C MET A 90 22.16 -15.22 20.47
N ASP A 91 21.53 -15.71 21.54
CA ASP A 91 20.25 -16.40 21.44
C ASP A 91 19.10 -15.44 21.05
N LEU A 92 18.13 -15.94 20.27
CA LEU A 92 16.99 -15.15 19.79
C LEU A 92 16.15 -14.57 20.93
N ASN A 93 15.90 -15.34 21.99
CA ASN A 93 15.13 -14.88 23.15
C ASN A 93 15.82 -13.67 23.80
N ARG A 94 17.15 -13.75 23.96
CA ARG A 94 17.95 -12.61 24.43
C ARG A 94 17.83 -11.41 23.50
N PHE A 95 17.90 -11.61 22.18
CA PHE A 95 17.75 -10.53 21.19
C PHE A 95 16.40 -9.83 21.29
N LEU A 96 15.31 -10.58 21.47
CA LEU A 96 13.95 -10.05 21.60
C LEU A 96 13.77 -9.15 22.83
N HIS A 97 14.40 -9.48 23.96
CA HIS A 97 14.20 -8.79 25.23
C HIS A 97 15.33 -7.83 25.64
N ALA A 98 16.52 -7.93 25.06
CA ALA A 98 17.63 -7.02 25.34
C ALA A 98 17.48 -5.65 24.65
N HIS A 99 16.53 -5.53 23.72
CA HIS A 99 16.25 -4.30 22.96
C HIS A 99 17.50 -3.66 22.33
N PRO A 100 18.30 -4.44 21.58
CA PRO A 100 19.58 -3.96 21.08
C PRO A 100 19.40 -2.76 20.14
N GLY A 101 20.19 -1.73 20.37
CA GLY A 101 20.17 -0.50 19.57
C GLY A 101 18.94 0.38 19.76
N LEU A 102 18.05 0.08 20.71
CA LEU A 102 16.93 0.96 21.04
C LEU A 102 17.45 2.29 21.60
N ILE A 103 17.14 3.39 20.92
CA ILE A 103 17.53 4.76 21.29
C ILE A 103 16.34 5.70 21.15
N LYS A 104 16.43 6.89 21.75
CA LYS A 104 15.45 7.96 21.52
C LYS A 104 15.79 8.72 20.25
N ALA A 105 14.74 9.18 19.58
CA ALA A 105 14.83 10.08 18.44
C ALA A 105 13.96 11.31 18.67
N GLU A 106 14.42 12.47 18.20
CA GLU A 106 13.67 13.71 18.14
C GLU A 106 13.19 13.93 16.70
N ILE A 107 11.92 14.28 16.54
CA ILE A 107 11.33 14.73 15.27
C ILE A 107 11.03 16.22 15.41
N PHE A 108 11.59 17.04 14.51
CA PHE A 108 11.52 18.50 14.58
C PHE A 108 11.41 19.13 13.19
N ALA A 109 10.91 20.37 13.15
CA ALA A 109 10.90 21.19 11.94
C ALA A 109 12.19 22.02 11.82
N ARG A 110 12.74 22.11 10.61
CA ARG A 110 13.87 22.96 10.25
C ARG A 110 13.68 23.44 8.82
N ASP A 111 13.66 24.75 8.61
CA ASP A 111 13.56 25.39 7.28
C ASP A 111 12.35 24.91 6.44
N GLY A 112 11.18 24.73 7.08
CA GLY A 112 9.96 24.24 6.42
C GLY A 112 9.99 22.75 6.06
N GLN A 113 10.99 22.00 6.54
CA GLN A 113 11.13 20.56 6.39
C GLN A 113 11.00 19.87 7.75
N VAL A 114 10.69 18.57 7.75
CA VAL A 114 10.62 17.76 8.97
C VAL A 114 11.74 16.73 8.97
N TRP A 115 12.48 16.69 10.07
CA TRP A 115 13.69 15.90 10.25
C TRP A 115 13.56 14.98 11.46
N MET A 116 14.29 13.87 11.44
CA MET A 116 14.51 13.00 12.59
C MET A 116 15.99 13.04 12.96
N ARG A 117 16.29 13.30 14.24
CA ARG A 117 17.62 13.19 14.83
C ARG A 117 17.64 12.08 15.87
N LYS A 118 18.70 11.30 15.89
CA LYS A 118 18.93 10.25 16.89
C LYS A 118 20.36 10.35 17.40
N THR A 119 20.54 10.07 18.69
CA THR A 119 21.88 10.10 19.29
C THR A 119 22.14 8.77 19.97
N CYS A 120 23.14 8.05 19.48
CA CYS A 120 23.67 6.85 20.11
C CYS A 120 24.91 7.22 20.95
N PRO A 121 25.00 6.77 22.21
CA PRO A 121 26.19 7.02 23.04
C PRO A 121 27.51 6.49 22.46
N VAL A 122 27.43 5.50 21.56
CA VAL A 122 28.60 4.83 20.96
C VAL A 122 28.86 5.33 19.54
N HIS A 123 27.81 5.45 18.73
CA HIS A 123 27.93 5.72 17.29
C HIS A 123 27.63 7.17 16.90
N GLY A 124 27.35 8.03 17.89
CA GLY A 124 27.13 9.45 17.66
C GLY A 124 25.73 9.77 17.13
N GLU A 125 25.63 10.92 16.47
CA GLU A 125 24.38 11.48 15.98
C GLU A 125 24.11 11.08 14.53
N VAL A 126 22.84 10.81 14.23
CA VAL A 126 22.34 10.53 12.89
C VAL A 126 21.09 11.38 12.64
N GLU A 127 21.09 12.12 11.54
CA GLU A 127 19.91 12.85 11.06
C GLU A 127 19.41 12.32 9.71
N ASP A 128 18.10 12.30 9.51
CA ASP A 128 17.45 11.96 8.25
C ASP A 128 16.18 12.77 8.00
N LEU A 129 15.87 12.97 6.72
CA LEU A 129 14.74 13.77 6.27
C LEU A 129 13.46 12.93 6.28
N LEU A 130 12.40 13.43 6.92
CA LEU A 130 11.06 12.82 6.91
C LEU A 130 10.13 13.45 5.88
N SER A 131 10.23 14.76 5.69
CA SER A 131 9.42 15.49 4.71
C SER A 131 10.13 16.76 4.24
N ILE A 132 10.06 17.05 2.94
CA ILE A 132 10.47 18.36 2.38
C ILE A 132 9.45 19.48 2.61
N ASP A 133 8.25 19.13 3.09
CA ASP A 133 7.15 20.06 3.28
C ASP A 133 6.48 19.77 4.63
N GLU A 134 6.71 20.68 5.56
CA GLU A 134 6.16 20.67 6.92
C GLU A 134 4.64 20.75 6.91
N LYS A 135 4.05 21.67 6.15
CA LYS A 135 2.59 21.89 6.11
C LYS A 135 1.87 20.71 5.50
N PHE A 136 2.47 20.09 4.49
CA PHE A 136 1.96 18.84 3.93
C PHE A 136 1.94 17.73 4.99
N LEU A 137 3.04 17.52 5.72
CA LEU A 137 3.06 16.47 6.73
C LEU A 137 2.11 16.78 7.90
N GLU A 138 1.97 18.04 8.28
CA GLU A 138 1.07 18.48 9.36
C GLU A 138 -0.37 18.16 9.00
N ARG A 139 -0.75 18.45 7.75
CA ARG A 139 -2.02 18.06 7.17
C ARG A 139 -2.23 16.55 7.24
N ILE A 140 -1.25 15.76 6.79
CA ILE A 140 -1.36 14.29 6.74
C ILE A 140 -1.53 13.72 8.15
N GLU A 141 -0.78 14.19 9.15
CA GLU A 141 -0.95 13.76 10.55
C GLU A 141 -2.29 14.25 11.13
N GLY A 142 -2.74 15.45 10.79
CA GLY A 142 -4.03 16.02 11.23
C GLY A 142 -5.27 15.27 10.73
N LEU A 143 -5.16 14.60 9.58
CA LEU A 143 -6.21 13.76 9.01
C LEU A 143 -6.29 12.35 9.61
N PHE A 144 -5.40 11.98 10.54
CA PHE A 144 -5.38 10.65 11.13
C PHE A 144 -6.59 10.41 12.06
N PRO A 145 -7.47 9.42 11.76
CA PRO A 145 -8.71 9.21 12.51
C PRO A 145 -8.50 8.46 13.84
N GLY A 146 -7.33 7.88 14.08
CA GLY A 146 -7.03 7.08 15.26
C GLY A 146 -6.69 5.63 14.95
N ARG A 147 -6.13 4.96 15.95
CA ARG A 147 -5.72 3.56 15.87
C ARG A 147 -6.92 2.64 15.65
N ASP A 148 -6.69 1.53 14.95
CA ASP A 148 -7.64 0.41 14.96
C ASP A 148 -7.62 -0.28 16.34
N LEU A 149 -8.46 -1.30 16.49
CA LEU A 149 -8.53 -2.21 17.62
C LEU A 149 -7.15 -2.70 18.07
N ALA A 150 -6.93 -2.78 19.39
CA ALA A 150 -5.73 -3.39 19.95
C ALA A 150 -5.64 -4.87 19.51
N GLY A 151 -4.47 -5.30 19.07
CA GLY A 151 -4.17 -6.69 18.77
C GLY A 151 -4.20 -7.52 20.05
N LEU A 152 -4.83 -8.69 19.98
CA LEU A 152 -4.76 -9.63 21.11
C LEU A 152 -3.37 -10.27 21.16
N ARG A 153 -2.84 -10.42 22.37
CA ARG A 153 -1.52 -11.04 22.55
C ARG A 153 -1.58 -12.50 22.13
N THR A 154 -0.66 -12.88 21.25
CA THR A 154 -0.44 -14.25 20.80
C THR A 154 1.07 -14.46 20.64
N ASN A 155 1.53 -15.70 20.76
CA ASN A 155 2.91 -16.06 20.45
C ASN A 155 3.25 -15.79 18.98
N LEU A 156 2.26 -15.82 18.08
CA LEU A 156 2.40 -15.48 16.67
C LEU A 156 2.70 -13.99 16.43
N ARG A 157 2.75 -13.14 17.46
CA ARG A 157 3.12 -11.71 17.32
C ARG A 157 4.17 -11.28 18.34
N GLU A 158 4.98 -12.21 18.81
CA GLU A 158 5.97 -11.95 19.84
C GLU A 158 7.35 -11.65 19.23
N HIS A 159 7.56 -10.37 18.89
CA HIS A 159 8.79 -9.86 18.27
C HIS A 159 9.41 -8.72 19.09
N GLY A 160 9.26 -8.76 20.42
CA GLY A 160 9.75 -7.74 21.33
C GLY A 160 9.18 -6.35 20.99
N PRO A 161 10.01 -5.29 20.89
CA PRO A 161 9.57 -3.95 20.49
C PRO A 161 8.97 -3.87 19.07
N SER A 162 9.24 -4.87 18.22
CA SER A 162 8.78 -4.92 16.83
C SER A 162 7.39 -5.54 16.66
N SER A 163 6.78 -6.01 17.75
CA SER A 163 5.45 -6.61 17.74
C SER A 163 4.38 -5.62 17.25
N ILE A 164 3.48 -6.10 16.39
CA ILE A 164 2.32 -5.32 15.95
C ILE A 164 1.31 -5.30 17.09
N GLN A 165 0.93 -4.10 17.54
CA GLN A 165 0.07 -3.87 18.70
C GLN A 165 -1.35 -3.47 18.33
N TYR A 166 -1.59 -2.95 17.14
CA TYR A 166 -2.91 -2.47 16.71
C TYR A 166 -3.26 -2.94 15.30
N GLY A 167 -4.53 -3.27 15.11
CA GLY A 167 -5.06 -3.81 13.87
C GLY A 167 -4.48 -5.18 13.53
N ARG A 168 -4.61 -5.57 12.26
CA ARG A 168 -4.18 -6.90 11.80
C ARG A 168 -3.63 -6.95 10.38
N GLY A 169 -3.39 -5.80 9.75
CA GLY A 169 -3.03 -5.80 8.33
C GLY A 169 -4.18 -5.38 7.42
N SER A 170 -3.80 -5.07 6.19
CA SER A 170 -4.60 -4.99 4.96
C SER A 170 -4.08 -6.00 3.94
N VAL A 171 -2.76 -6.28 3.94
CA VAL A 171 -2.10 -7.26 3.08
C VAL A 171 -1.17 -8.14 3.90
N LEU A 172 -1.46 -9.44 3.98
CA LEU A 172 -0.54 -10.43 4.54
C LEU A 172 0.49 -10.81 3.47
N THR A 173 1.77 -10.64 3.76
CA THR A 173 2.85 -10.97 2.82
C THR A 173 3.50 -12.30 3.21
N ILE A 174 3.75 -13.16 2.24
CA ILE A 174 4.47 -14.43 2.44
C ILE A 174 5.53 -14.53 1.37
N ASP A 175 6.80 -14.59 1.78
CA ASP A 175 7.89 -14.89 0.86
C ASP A 175 7.98 -16.40 0.67
N LEU A 176 7.78 -16.84 -0.57
CA LEU A 176 7.84 -18.27 -0.91
C LEU A 176 9.27 -18.77 -1.05
N THR A 177 10.17 -17.89 -1.49
CA THR A 177 11.57 -18.22 -1.81
C THR A 177 12.43 -16.97 -1.80
N ASN A 178 13.69 -17.07 -1.38
CA ASN A 178 14.65 -15.97 -1.51
C ASN A 178 15.39 -15.94 -2.87
N ARG A 179 15.03 -16.83 -3.81
CA ARG A 179 15.57 -16.89 -5.18
C ARG A 179 14.91 -15.87 -6.10
N CYS A 180 15.68 -15.25 -7.00
CA CYS A 180 15.16 -14.33 -8.01
C CYS A 180 15.84 -14.54 -9.38
N ASN A 181 15.15 -14.24 -10.47
CA ASN A 181 15.70 -14.25 -11.83
C ASN A 181 16.16 -12.85 -12.31
N MET A 182 16.26 -11.87 -11.40
CA MET A 182 16.81 -10.52 -11.65
C MET A 182 17.86 -10.13 -10.59
N MET A 183 18.68 -9.11 -10.90
CA MET A 183 19.72 -8.55 -10.01
C MET A 183 19.63 -7.02 -9.94
N CYS A 184 18.51 -6.52 -9.42
CA CYS A 184 18.21 -5.08 -9.33
C CYS A 184 19.16 -4.32 -8.40
N ASP A 185 19.45 -3.05 -8.65
CA ASP A 185 20.23 -2.23 -7.70
C ASP A 185 19.47 -2.03 -6.36
N PRO A 186 18.27 -1.41 -6.31
CA PRO A 186 17.50 -1.28 -5.07
C PRO A 186 16.72 -2.57 -4.79
N CYS A 187 17.34 -3.52 -4.06
CA CYS A 187 16.70 -4.77 -3.63
C CYS A 187 16.82 -4.93 -2.11
N PHE A 188 15.70 -4.72 -1.39
CA PHE A 188 15.67 -4.87 0.06
C PHE A 188 15.85 -6.32 0.54
N MET A 189 15.49 -7.31 -0.28
CA MET A 189 15.62 -8.73 0.08
C MET A 189 17.06 -9.25 -0.07
N ASP A 190 17.87 -8.55 -0.88
CA ASP A 190 19.19 -9.01 -1.29
C ASP A 190 19.20 -10.41 -1.94
N ALA A 191 18.20 -10.66 -2.79
CA ALA A 191 18.00 -11.93 -3.49
C ALA A 191 19.23 -12.42 -4.25
N ASN A 192 19.56 -13.72 -4.17
CA ASN A 192 20.72 -14.35 -4.80
C ASN A 192 22.12 -13.84 -4.38
N GLN A 193 22.24 -12.98 -3.37
CA GLN A 193 23.54 -12.56 -2.82
C GLN A 193 23.87 -13.28 -1.51
N VAL A 194 22.86 -13.85 -0.86
CA VAL A 194 23.04 -14.71 0.31
C VAL A 194 23.53 -16.11 -0.11
N GLY A 195 24.45 -16.68 0.66
CA GLY A 195 25.08 -17.99 0.38
C GLY A 195 24.19 -19.22 0.62
N TYR A 196 22.90 -19.01 0.89
CA TYR A 196 21.93 -20.06 1.24
C TYR A 196 20.56 -19.81 0.60
N VAL A 197 19.76 -20.86 0.51
CA VAL A 197 18.38 -20.82 0.03
C VAL A 197 17.42 -20.94 1.21
N HIS A 198 16.43 -20.07 1.25
CA HIS A 198 15.23 -20.20 2.08
C HIS A 198 14.04 -20.34 1.14
N GLU A 199 13.38 -21.48 1.16
CA GLU A 199 12.24 -21.80 0.30
C GLU A 199 11.21 -22.59 1.10
N LEU A 200 9.99 -22.07 1.22
CA LEU A 200 8.94 -22.67 2.03
C LEU A 200 8.34 -23.88 1.32
N SER A 201 8.18 -24.99 2.03
CA SER A 201 7.32 -26.08 1.55
C SER A 201 5.85 -25.63 1.46
N LEU A 202 5.06 -26.29 0.61
CA LEU A 202 3.62 -26.02 0.54
C LEU A 202 2.92 -26.18 1.90
N ASP A 203 3.34 -27.15 2.72
CA ASP A 203 2.75 -27.36 4.05
C ASP A 203 3.09 -26.22 5.02
N GLU A 204 4.29 -25.66 4.93
CA GLU A 204 4.62 -24.43 5.67
C GLU A 204 3.78 -23.25 5.19
N VAL A 205 3.63 -23.06 3.88
CA VAL A 205 2.77 -21.99 3.33
C VAL A 205 1.33 -22.12 3.84
N LYS A 206 0.77 -23.34 3.82
CA LYS A 206 -0.57 -23.63 4.36
C LYS A 206 -0.64 -23.29 5.84
N LYS A 207 0.34 -23.73 6.63
CA LYS A 207 0.43 -23.43 8.06
C LYS A 207 0.49 -21.93 8.33
N LEU A 208 1.29 -21.16 7.59
CA LEU A 208 1.38 -19.71 7.75
C LEU A 208 0.04 -19.02 7.47
N LEU A 209 -0.66 -19.45 6.42
CA LEU A 209 -1.98 -18.95 6.07
C LEU A 209 -3.02 -19.28 7.16
N ASP A 210 -3.00 -20.49 7.69
CA ASP A 210 -3.91 -20.94 8.74
C ASP A 210 -3.63 -20.25 10.08
N ASP A 211 -2.36 -20.17 10.49
CA ASP A 211 -1.92 -19.50 11.72
C ASP A 211 -2.35 -18.03 11.69
N SER A 212 -2.12 -17.33 10.56
CA SER A 212 -2.55 -15.94 10.39
C SER A 212 -4.05 -15.79 10.64
N LEU A 213 -4.88 -16.74 10.17
CA LEU A 213 -6.33 -16.72 10.36
C LEU A 213 -6.79 -16.85 11.83
N THR A 214 -5.91 -17.26 12.75
CA THR A 214 -6.22 -17.36 14.20
C THR A 214 -6.06 -16.03 14.94
N ILE A 215 -5.29 -15.09 14.39
CA ILE A 215 -4.94 -13.83 15.06
C ILE A 215 -6.12 -12.86 15.09
N LYS A 216 -6.35 -12.20 16.24
CA LYS A 216 -7.42 -11.21 16.42
C LYS A 216 -6.88 -9.79 16.68
N PRO A 217 -7.53 -8.74 16.17
CA PRO A 217 -8.80 -8.74 15.43
C PRO A 217 -8.67 -9.35 14.02
N ARG A 218 -9.57 -10.25 13.64
CA ARG A 218 -9.58 -10.92 12.32
C ARG A 218 -10.19 -10.00 11.25
N ARG A 219 -9.43 -8.98 10.85
CA ARG A 219 -9.73 -8.10 9.70
C ARG A 219 -9.66 -8.87 8.39
N GLN A 220 -10.42 -8.43 7.39
CA GLN A 220 -10.27 -8.91 6.01
C GLN A 220 -8.91 -8.49 5.44
N LEU A 221 -8.20 -9.42 4.80
CA LEU A 221 -6.85 -9.24 4.27
C LEU A 221 -6.72 -9.76 2.84
N SER A 222 -5.90 -9.09 2.03
CA SER A 222 -5.35 -9.68 0.82
C SER A 222 -4.12 -10.52 1.19
N VAL A 223 -3.85 -11.60 0.47
CA VAL A 223 -2.57 -12.32 0.59
C VAL A 223 -1.68 -11.92 -0.57
N GLN A 224 -0.47 -11.46 -0.29
CA GLN A 224 0.56 -11.17 -1.26
C GLN A 224 1.66 -12.22 -1.18
N PHE A 225 1.74 -13.07 -2.20
CA PHE A 225 2.91 -13.93 -2.38
C PHE A 225 4.06 -13.11 -2.97
N SER A 226 5.21 -13.23 -2.35
CA SER A 226 6.43 -12.46 -2.59
C SER A 226 7.63 -13.41 -2.50
N GLY A 227 8.83 -12.85 -2.40
CA GLY A 227 10.10 -13.53 -2.23
C GLY A 227 11.16 -12.74 -2.98
N GLY A 228 12.05 -13.47 -3.65
CA GLY A 228 12.84 -12.90 -4.72
C GLY A 228 11.98 -12.75 -5.95
N GLU A 229 11.48 -13.86 -6.47
CA GLU A 229 10.43 -13.90 -7.47
C GLU A 229 9.49 -15.08 -7.17
N PRO A 230 8.24 -14.84 -6.72
CA PRO A 230 7.34 -15.92 -6.29
C PRO A 230 7.02 -16.91 -7.41
N THR A 231 7.02 -16.48 -8.67
CA THR A 231 6.72 -17.37 -9.81
C THR A 231 7.82 -18.41 -10.09
N LEU A 232 8.97 -18.33 -9.41
CA LEU A 232 10.02 -19.36 -9.42
C LEU A 232 9.73 -20.52 -8.45
N HIS A 233 8.77 -20.36 -7.55
CA HIS A 233 8.39 -21.41 -6.60
C HIS A 233 7.52 -22.46 -7.30
N PRO A 234 7.84 -23.78 -7.20
CA PRO A 234 7.08 -24.82 -7.90
C PRO A 234 5.60 -24.84 -7.49
N ASP A 235 5.31 -24.58 -6.21
CA ASP A 235 3.94 -24.58 -5.67
C ASP A 235 3.25 -23.22 -5.68
N PHE A 236 3.75 -22.21 -6.40
CA PHE A 236 3.15 -20.86 -6.41
C PHE A 236 1.65 -20.89 -6.73
N LEU A 237 1.24 -21.61 -7.78
CA LEU A 237 -0.17 -21.70 -8.16
C LEU A 237 -1.00 -22.43 -7.12
N GLU A 238 -0.43 -23.41 -6.41
CA GLU A 238 -1.12 -24.16 -5.37
C GLU A 238 -1.28 -23.33 -4.09
N ALA A 239 -0.27 -22.55 -3.71
CA ALA A 239 -0.36 -21.57 -2.64
C ALA A 239 -1.48 -20.54 -2.90
N VAL A 240 -1.62 -20.08 -4.15
CA VAL A 240 -2.72 -19.19 -4.58
C VAL A 240 -4.08 -19.88 -4.40
N ARG A 241 -4.23 -21.14 -4.85
CA ARG A 241 -5.48 -21.91 -4.67
C ARG A 241 -5.85 -22.08 -3.21
N TYR A 242 -4.87 -22.44 -2.39
CA TYR A 242 -5.10 -22.69 -0.97
C TYR A 242 -5.49 -21.41 -0.23
N ALA A 243 -4.83 -20.27 -0.49
CA ALA A 243 -5.22 -18.99 0.09
C ALA A 243 -6.70 -18.62 -0.22
N ARG A 244 -7.17 -18.91 -1.44
CA ARG A 244 -8.59 -18.75 -1.79
C ARG A 244 -9.49 -19.74 -1.04
N GLN A 245 -9.08 -20.99 -0.95
CA GLN A 245 -9.83 -22.06 -0.27
C GLN A 245 -10.09 -21.74 1.21
N VAL A 246 -9.10 -21.19 1.92
CA VAL A 246 -9.24 -20.86 3.36
C VAL A 246 -9.95 -19.52 3.62
N GLY A 247 -10.30 -18.78 2.55
CA GLY A 247 -11.24 -17.65 2.63
C GLY A 247 -10.61 -16.25 2.56
N TYR A 248 -9.38 -16.09 2.07
CA TYR A 248 -8.84 -14.75 1.80
C TYR A 248 -9.54 -14.11 0.60
N PHE A 249 -10.04 -12.87 0.77
CA PHE A 249 -10.91 -12.22 -0.23
C PHE A 249 -10.20 -11.88 -1.54
N SER A 250 -8.88 -11.68 -1.49
CA SER A 250 -8.06 -11.33 -2.64
C SER A 250 -6.68 -11.96 -2.46
N VAL A 251 -6.15 -12.50 -3.55
CA VAL A 251 -4.79 -13.04 -3.62
C VAL A 251 -4.04 -12.28 -4.70
N GLN A 252 -2.85 -11.81 -4.36
CA GLN A 252 -1.97 -11.05 -5.23
C GLN A 252 -0.55 -11.61 -5.20
N CYS A 253 0.26 -11.23 -6.18
CA CYS A 253 1.69 -11.55 -6.20
C CYS A 253 2.52 -10.29 -6.44
N ALA A 254 3.62 -10.12 -5.70
CA ALA A 254 4.66 -9.14 -6.01
C ALA A 254 5.63 -9.79 -6.99
N SER A 255 5.59 -9.39 -8.26
CA SER A 255 6.35 -10.05 -9.32
C SER A 255 7.06 -9.05 -10.22
N ASN A 256 8.23 -9.47 -10.73
CA ASN A 256 8.91 -8.77 -11.79
C ASN A 256 8.26 -8.97 -13.17
N GLY A 257 7.29 -9.87 -13.30
CA GLY A 257 6.50 -10.03 -14.52
C GLY A 257 7.14 -10.84 -15.64
N ILE A 258 8.40 -11.31 -15.49
CA ILE A 258 9.09 -12.08 -16.54
C ILE A 258 8.27 -13.32 -16.92
N LYS A 259 7.83 -14.10 -15.94
CA LYS A 259 7.06 -15.33 -16.19
C LYS A 259 5.72 -15.06 -16.90
N PHE A 260 5.08 -13.93 -16.57
CA PHE A 260 3.84 -13.50 -17.21
C PHE A 260 4.08 -12.98 -18.62
N ALA A 261 5.21 -12.31 -18.88
CA ALA A 261 5.60 -11.88 -20.22
C ALA A 261 5.92 -13.07 -21.14
N GLU A 262 6.53 -14.12 -20.61
CA GLU A 262 6.88 -15.33 -21.35
C GLU A 262 5.66 -16.17 -21.76
N SER A 263 4.57 -16.17 -20.97
CA SER A 263 3.45 -17.09 -21.21
C SER A 263 2.09 -16.52 -20.79
N LEU A 264 1.22 -16.28 -21.78
CA LEU A 264 -0.19 -15.99 -21.57
C LEU A 264 -0.92 -17.16 -20.87
N GLU A 265 -0.58 -18.40 -21.21
CA GLU A 265 -1.20 -19.57 -20.58
C GLU A 265 -0.89 -19.65 -19.08
N TYR A 266 0.33 -19.27 -18.66
CA TYR A 266 0.65 -19.17 -17.25
C TYR A 266 -0.18 -18.09 -16.54
N ALA A 267 -0.42 -16.94 -17.18
CA ALA A 267 -1.33 -15.93 -16.63
C ALA A 267 -2.76 -16.47 -16.47
N LYS A 268 -3.26 -17.24 -17.44
CA LYS A 268 -4.58 -17.91 -17.36
C LYS A 268 -4.62 -18.98 -16.27
N GLU A 269 -3.55 -19.74 -16.07
CA GLU A 269 -3.40 -20.69 -14.96
C GLU A 269 -3.42 -19.99 -13.60
N ALA A 270 -2.71 -18.88 -13.46
CA ALA A 270 -2.73 -18.05 -12.27
C ALA A 270 -4.13 -17.50 -11.98
N ARG A 271 -4.86 -17.03 -13.01
CA ARG A 271 -6.27 -16.63 -12.85
C ARG A 271 -7.14 -17.80 -12.39
N ARG A 272 -7.00 -18.98 -13.02
CA ARG A 272 -7.75 -20.19 -12.64
C ARG A 272 -7.44 -20.65 -11.22
N ALA A 273 -6.21 -20.47 -10.75
CA ALA A 273 -5.83 -20.70 -9.37
C ALA A 273 -6.48 -19.71 -8.39
N GLY A 274 -6.90 -18.54 -8.89
CA GLY A 274 -7.59 -17.50 -8.13
C GLY A 274 -6.73 -16.26 -7.83
N LEU A 275 -5.63 -16.07 -8.57
CA LEU A 275 -4.87 -14.83 -8.53
C LEU A 275 -5.76 -13.68 -9.05
N ARG A 276 -5.88 -12.63 -8.26
CA ARG A 276 -6.74 -11.47 -8.56
C ARG A 276 -5.95 -10.29 -9.09
N LEU A 277 -4.79 -10.02 -8.49
CA LEU A 277 -3.95 -8.85 -8.77
C LEU A 277 -2.49 -9.25 -8.99
N CYS A 278 -1.83 -8.63 -9.96
CA CYS A 278 -0.38 -8.63 -10.05
C CYS A 278 0.16 -7.28 -9.58
N TYR A 279 0.92 -7.29 -8.49
CA TYR A 279 1.68 -6.16 -7.96
C TYR A 279 3.01 -6.13 -8.74
N LEU A 280 2.96 -5.50 -9.91
CA LEU A 280 3.96 -5.60 -10.97
C LEU A 280 5.02 -4.50 -10.82
N GLN A 281 6.28 -4.90 -10.67
CA GLN A 281 7.40 -3.94 -10.66
C GLN A 281 7.44 -3.14 -11.97
N PHE A 282 7.46 -1.81 -11.87
CA PHE A 282 7.39 -0.87 -13.00
C PHE A 282 7.96 0.50 -12.58
N ASP A 283 9.20 0.82 -12.92
CA ASP A 283 9.88 2.01 -12.36
C ASP A 283 9.90 3.23 -13.29
N GLY A 284 9.41 3.07 -14.52
CA GLY A 284 9.40 4.11 -15.54
C GLY A 284 8.86 3.60 -16.87
N VAL A 285 8.67 4.49 -17.82
CA VAL A 285 8.02 4.20 -19.11
C VAL A 285 9.01 4.04 -20.27
N THR A 286 10.25 3.69 -19.97
CA THR A 286 11.33 3.41 -20.93
C THR A 286 12.32 2.39 -20.38
N ASN A 287 13.11 1.74 -21.24
CA ASN A 287 14.19 0.86 -20.80
C ASN A 287 15.28 1.62 -20.01
N GLU A 288 15.60 2.86 -20.41
CA GLU A 288 16.56 3.72 -19.72
C GLU A 288 16.13 4.01 -18.28
N ALA A 289 14.87 4.41 -18.08
CA ALA A 289 14.30 4.68 -16.75
C ALA A 289 14.20 3.44 -15.86
N ASN A 290 14.35 2.24 -16.42
CA ASN A 290 14.35 0.98 -15.69
C ASN A 290 15.77 0.35 -15.63
N SER A 291 16.81 1.03 -16.10
CA SER A 291 18.15 0.45 -16.30
C SER A 291 18.82 -0.02 -14.99
N HIS A 292 18.49 0.58 -13.85
CA HIS A 292 18.92 0.15 -12.51
C HIS A 292 18.41 -1.24 -12.13
N ARG A 293 17.46 -1.81 -12.88
CA ARG A 293 17.01 -3.20 -12.73
C ARG A 293 17.85 -4.22 -13.50
N LYS A 294 18.81 -3.76 -14.31
CA LYS A 294 19.84 -4.55 -15.02
C LYS A 294 19.34 -5.54 -16.09
N VAL A 295 18.10 -5.41 -16.55
CA VAL A 295 17.56 -6.14 -17.71
C VAL A 295 17.42 -5.15 -18.87
N GLY A 296 17.99 -5.48 -20.03
CA GLY A 296 18.19 -4.51 -21.13
C GLY A 296 16.88 -4.00 -21.75
N ASN A 297 15.91 -4.89 -21.95
CA ASN A 297 14.59 -4.60 -22.53
C ASN A 297 13.44 -4.66 -21.50
N LEU A 298 13.71 -4.31 -20.23
CA LEU A 298 12.76 -4.54 -19.14
C LEU A 298 11.39 -3.89 -19.36
N PHE A 299 11.32 -2.69 -19.94
CA PHE A 299 10.06 -2.02 -20.22
C PHE A 299 9.22 -2.82 -21.22
N ASP A 300 9.84 -3.38 -22.27
CA ASP A 300 9.17 -4.24 -23.24
C ASP A 300 8.61 -5.51 -22.58
N VAL A 301 9.35 -6.08 -21.63
CA VAL A 301 8.87 -7.17 -20.77
C VAL A 301 7.63 -6.74 -19.98
N LYS A 302 7.60 -5.52 -19.43
CA LYS A 302 6.43 -5.02 -18.69
C LYS A 302 5.21 -4.86 -19.59
N LEU A 303 5.38 -4.29 -20.79
CA LEU A 303 4.28 -4.14 -21.74
C LEU A 303 3.66 -5.50 -22.09
N ARG A 304 4.49 -6.51 -22.33
CA ARG A 304 4.01 -7.88 -22.57
C ARG A 304 3.31 -8.48 -21.36
N ALA A 305 3.88 -8.35 -20.17
CA ALA A 305 3.28 -8.85 -18.93
C ALA A 305 1.91 -8.21 -18.68
N ILE A 306 1.78 -6.89 -18.84
CA ILE A 306 0.53 -6.15 -18.67
C ILE A 306 -0.54 -6.67 -19.63
N ASP A 307 -0.19 -6.87 -20.91
CA ASP A 307 -1.10 -7.39 -21.91
C ASP A 307 -1.59 -8.81 -21.56
N HIS A 308 -0.68 -9.73 -21.23
CA HIS A 308 -1.04 -11.10 -20.86
C HIS A 308 -1.88 -11.17 -19.58
N LEU A 309 -1.54 -10.39 -18.56
CA LEU A 309 -2.29 -10.31 -17.30
C LEU A 309 -3.71 -9.78 -17.55
N ALA A 310 -3.85 -8.71 -18.35
CA ALA A 310 -5.14 -8.14 -18.69
C ALA A 310 -6.01 -9.13 -19.49
N GLN A 311 -5.43 -9.84 -20.47
CA GLN A 311 -6.13 -10.88 -21.23
C GLN A 311 -6.58 -12.06 -20.34
N ALA A 312 -5.80 -12.40 -19.32
CA ALA A 312 -6.18 -13.41 -18.32
C ALA A 312 -7.23 -12.90 -17.31
N GLY A 313 -7.58 -11.60 -17.31
CA GLY A 313 -8.49 -11.01 -16.33
C GLY A 313 -7.87 -10.83 -14.94
N ILE A 314 -6.55 -10.67 -14.86
CA ILE A 314 -5.81 -10.32 -13.65
C ILE A 314 -5.58 -8.81 -13.67
N ASP A 315 -5.99 -8.12 -12.61
CA ASP A 315 -5.81 -6.68 -12.49
C ASP A 315 -4.33 -6.34 -12.26
N VAL A 316 -3.85 -5.25 -12.85
CA VAL A 316 -2.46 -4.79 -12.69
C VAL A 316 -2.38 -3.61 -11.73
N VAL A 317 -1.49 -3.73 -10.75
CA VAL A 317 -1.00 -2.63 -9.93
C VAL A 317 0.43 -2.33 -10.35
N LEU A 318 0.70 -1.11 -10.80
CA LEU A 318 2.07 -0.68 -11.13
C LEU A 318 2.79 -0.31 -9.84
N VAL A 319 3.98 -0.88 -9.64
CA VAL A 319 4.75 -0.72 -8.40
C VAL A 319 6.07 -0.07 -8.74
N VAL A 320 6.22 1.17 -8.31
CA VAL A 320 7.36 2.02 -8.68
C VAL A 320 8.25 2.16 -7.46
N THR A 321 9.47 1.61 -7.48
CA THR A 321 10.47 2.02 -6.51
C THR A 321 11.06 3.35 -6.96
N VAL A 322 10.92 4.41 -6.17
CA VAL A 322 11.42 5.75 -6.53
C VAL A 322 12.67 6.06 -5.75
N VAL A 323 13.73 6.41 -6.48
CA VAL A 323 15.01 6.88 -5.95
C VAL A 323 15.26 8.27 -6.53
N ARG A 324 15.53 9.25 -5.66
CA ARG A 324 15.79 10.62 -6.08
C ARG A 324 17.05 10.68 -6.95
N GLY A 325 16.97 11.40 -8.08
CA GLY A 325 18.04 11.50 -9.06
C GLY A 325 18.24 10.26 -9.95
N VAL A 326 17.38 9.25 -9.85
CA VAL A 326 17.45 8.04 -10.69
C VAL A 326 16.22 7.92 -11.59
N ASN A 327 15.02 7.99 -11.01
CA ASN A 327 13.76 7.82 -11.74
C ASN A 327 12.60 8.67 -11.19
N ASP A 328 12.88 9.63 -10.32
CA ASP A 328 11.90 10.59 -9.80
C ASP A 328 11.31 11.48 -10.91
N ASP A 329 12.02 11.69 -12.01
CA ASP A 329 11.49 12.36 -13.22
C ASP A 329 10.40 11.54 -13.96
N GLN A 330 10.18 10.28 -13.57
CA GLN A 330 9.18 9.39 -14.17
C GLN A 330 7.83 9.41 -13.47
N VAL A 331 7.71 10.02 -12.29
CA VAL A 331 6.50 9.95 -11.44
C VAL A 331 5.24 10.33 -12.23
N GLY A 332 5.23 11.50 -12.87
CA GLY A 332 4.11 11.94 -13.71
C GLY A 332 3.89 11.05 -14.94
N SER A 333 4.98 10.59 -15.56
CA SER A 333 4.92 9.74 -16.75
C SER A 333 4.30 8.36 -16.47
N VAL A 334 4.59 7.76 -15.30
CA VAL A 334 3.99 6.49 -14.88
C VAL A 334 2.50 6.66 -14.59
N VAL A 335 2.09 7.74 -13.91
CA VAL A 335 0.66 8.01 -13.67
C VAL A 335 -0.06 8.25 -15.00
N GLN A 336 0.55 8.99 -15.93
CA GLN A 336 -0.01 9.19 -17.27
C GLN A 336 -0.16 7.87 -18.04
N PHE A 337 0.82 6.98 -17.95
CA PHE A 337 0.75 5.64 -18.55
C PHE A 337 -0.41 4.82 -17.97
N ALA A 338 -0.66 4.91 -16.66
CA ALA A 338 -1.81 4.26 -16.03
C ALA A 338 -3.15 4.86 -16.49
N ILE A 339 -3.24 6.18 -16.67
CA ILE A 339 -4.43 6.85 -17.24
C ILE A 339 -4.70 6.35 -18.66
N ASP A 340 -3.66 6.27 -19.49
CA ASP A 340 -3.76 5.79 -20.88
C ASP A 340 -4.15 4.32 -20.96
N ASN A 341 -3.88 3.53 -19.91
CA ASN A 341 -4.18 2.11 -19.82
C ASN A 341 -5.14 1.75 -18.68
N ILE A 342 -6.08 2.65 -18.33
CA ILE A 342 -7.01 2.49 -17.19
C ILE A 342 -7.93 1.25 -17.27
N ASP A 343 -8.08 0.69 -18.46
CA ASP A 343 -8.79 -0.56 -18.70
C ASP A 343 -8.01 -1.79 -18.19
N LYS A 344 -6.70 -1.66 -17.96
CA LYS A 344 -5.77 -2.72 -17.53
C LYS A 344 -5.14 -2.44 -16.15
N VAL A 345 -4.85 -1.18 -15.86
CA VAL A 345 -4.19 -0.73 -14.62
C VAL A 345 -5.22 -0.16 -13.66
N THR A 346 -5.19 -0.59 -12.40
CA THR A 346 -6.14 -0.13 -11.36
C THR A 346 -5.50 0.78 -10.31
N VAL A 347 -4.21 0.59 -10.04
CA VAL A 347 -3.47 1.32 -9.01
C VAL A 347 -2.05 1.61 -9.49
N VAL A 348 -1.54 2.80 -9.16
CA VAL A 348 -0.11 3.11 -9.17
C VAL A 348 0.36 3.25 -7.72
N SER A 349 1.25 2.37 -7.31
CA SER A 349 1.81 2.33 -5.97
C SER A 349 3.29 2.72 -6.02
N PHE A 350 3.58 3.94 -5.62
CA PHE A 350 4.94 4.43 -5.44
C PHE A 350 5.49 3.98 -4.08
N GLN A 351 6.73 3.53 -4.08
CA GLN A 351 7.47 3.11 -2.91
C GLN A 351 8.79 3.86 -2.90
N PRO A 352 8.88 4.98 -2.15
CA PRO A 352 10.16 5.64 -1.94
C PRO A 352 11.19 4.66 -1.37
N VAL A 353 12.43 4.76 -1.83
CA VAL A 353 13.51 3.85 -1.43
C VAL A 353 13.73 3.83 0.08
N SER A 354 13.96 2.62 0.59
CA SER A 354 14.47 2.37 1.94
C SER A 354 15.90 1.85 1.79
N PHE A 355 16.84 2.44 2.52
CA PHE A 355 18.25 2.06 2.43
C PHE A 355 18.51 0.85 3.31
N THR A 356 18.35 -0.33 2.72
CA THR A 356 18.40 -1.63 3.39
C THR A 356 18.72 -2.73 2.38
N GLY A 357 18.92 -3.97 2.84
CA GLY A 357 19.44 -5.04 1.99
C GLY A 357 20.78 -4.62 1.39
N ARG A 358 20.82 -4.47 0.06
CA ARG A 358 22.03 -4.02 -0.67
C ARG A 358 22.50 -2.61 -0.31
N ASP A 359 21.59 -1.77 0.15
CA ASP A 359 21.87 -0.37 0.46
C ASP A 359 22.00 -0.10 1.97
N GLU A 360 22.13 -1.15 2.80
CA GLU A 360 22.18 -1.01 4.27
C GLU A 360 23.41 -0.22 4.77
N ASP A 361 24.51 -0.26 4.03
CA ASP A 361 25.77 0.46 4.34
C ASP A 361 25.97 1.72 3.48
N ILE A 362 24.88 2.32 2.99
CA ILE A 362 24.94 3.55 2.21
C ILE A 362 25.64 4.68 2.97
N SER A 363 26.49 5.44 2.26
CA SER A 363 27.13 6.62 2.84
C SER A 363 26.11 7.71 3.17
N GLU A 364 26.39 8.55 4.18
CA GLU A 364 25.51 9.65 4.55
C GLU A 364 25.23 10.60 3.37
N LYS A 365 26.28 10.92 2.60
CA LYS A 365 26.17 11.81 1.44
C LYS A 365 25.20 11.24 0.41
N GLU A 366 25.40 9.99 -0.02
CA GLU A 366 24.53 9.36 -1.01
C GLU A 366 23.11 9.17 -0.49
N ARG A 367 22.96 8.81 0.79
CA ARG A 367 21.66 8.70 1.45
C ARG A 367 20.88 10.01 1.33
N ARG A 368 21.51 11.14 1.67
CA ARG A 368 20.87 12.47 1.59
C ARG A 368 20.52 12.84 0.15
N GLU A 369 21.40 12.53 -0.81
CA GLU A 369 21.16 12.82 -2.23
C GLU A 369 19.99 12.00 -2.82
N LYS A 370 19.92 10.70 -2.48
CA LYS A 370 18.96 9.72 -3.00
C LYS A 370 17.65 9.64 -2.21
N ARG A 371 17.58 10.22 -1.00
CA ARG A 371 16.39 10.17 -0.14
C ARG A 371 15.19 10.82 -0.84
N TYR A 372 14.12 10.03 -0.97
CA TYR A 372 12.84 10.46 -1.51
C TYR A 372 11.76 10.25 -0.44
N THR A 373 10.84 11.19 -0.29
CA THR A 373 9.80 11.18 0.76
C THR A 373 8.40 11.17 0.14
N LEU A 374 7.37 10.93 0.95
CA LEU A 374 5.98 11.02 0.49
C LEU A 374 5.57 12.45 0.08
N SER A 375 6.19 13.49 0.66
CA SER A 375 5.99 14.87 0.21
C SER A 375 6.60 15.14 -1.16
N HIS A 376 7.77 14.56 -1.47
CA HIS A 376 8.30 14.60 -2.84
C HIS A 376 7.28 13.99 -3.82
N LEU A 377 6.71 12.82 -3.50
CA LEU A 377 5.70 12.17 -4.36
C LEU A 377 4.53 13.09 -4.67
N ALA A 378 3.93 13.71 -3.65
CA ALA A 378 2.79 14.59 -3.84
C ALA A 378 3.13 15.80 -4.73
N HIS A 379 4.31 16.41 -4.52
CA HIS A 379 4.81 17.53 -5.31
C HIS A 379 5.21 17.13 -6.74
N ASP A 380 5.76 15.94 -6.95
CA ASP A 380 6.14 15.43 -8.27
C ASP A 380 4.92 15.06 -9.11
N VAL A 381 3.91 14.42 -8.53
CA VAL A 381 2.63 14.21 -9.25
C VAL A 381 2.01 15.55 -9.63
N SER A 382 2.05 16.55 -8.74
CA SER A 382 1.53 17.88 -9.03
C SER A 382 2.32 18.59 -10.15
N SER A 383 3.64 18.68 -10.02
CA SER A 383 4.49 19.45 -10.93
C SER A 383 4.67 18.76 -12.29
N GLN A 384 4.76 17.43 -12.33
CA GLN A 384 5.02 16.69 -13.57
C GLN A 384 3.74 16.39 -14.35
N LEU A 385 2.59 16.21 -13.68
CA LEU A 385 1.31 15.88 -14.33
C LEU A 385 0.31 17.04 -14.36
N GLY A 386 0.38 17.96 -13.40
CA GLY A 386 -0.47 19.16 -13.37
C GLY A 386 -1.93 18.90 -13.03
N ILE A 387 -2.26 17.76 -12.41
CA ILE A 387 -3.65 17.37 -12.12
C ILE A 387 -4.01 17.35 -10.64
N THR A 388 -3.04 17.23 -9.72
CA THR A 388 -3.30 17.19 -8.27
C THR A 388 -2.66 18.36 -7.53
N GLU A 389 -3.23 18.73 -6.41
CA GLU A 389 -2.68 19.70 -5.45
C GLU A 389 -2.29 19.00 -4.14
N PRO A 390 -1.01 19.06 -3.69
CA PRO A 390 -0.54 18.40 -2.48
C PRO A 390 -1.38 18.70 -1.23
N GLY A 391 -1.75 19.97 -1.05
CA GLY A 391 -2.52 20.43 0.12
C GLY A 391 -4.01 20.07 0.10
N ARG A 392 -4.55 19.51 -0.99
CA ARG A 392 -5.98 19.21 -1.15
C ARG A 392 -6.25 17.73 -1.40
N ASP A 393 -5.57 17.15 -2.39
CA ASP A 393 -5.99 15.87 -2.98
C ASP A 393 -5.39 14.64 -2.31
N TRP A 394 -4.44 14.83 -1.39
CA TRP A 394 -3.71 13.76 -0.73
C TRP A 394 -4.15 13.56 0.72
N PHE A 395 -4.28 12.29 1.10
CA PHE A 395 -4.77 11.84 2.40
C PHE A 395 -3.87 10.72 2.92
N PRO A 396 -3.66 10.55 4.24
CA PRO A 396 -3.03 9.34 4.74
C PRO A 396 -3.91 8.13 4.39
N LEU A 397 -3.32 6.97 4.07
CA LEU A 397 -4.10 5.77 3.74
C LEU A 397 -5.09 5.36 4.86
N SER A 398 -4.74 5.66 6.11
CA SER A 398 -5.58 5.41 7.27
C SER A 398 -6.76 6.37 7.41
N SER A 399 -6.85 7.44 6.61
CA SER A 399 -8.02 8.33 6.60
C SER A 399 -9.29 7.60 6.18
N MET A 400 -9.18 6.45 5.51
CA MET A 400 -10.31 5.64 5.06
C MET A 400 -10.95 4.80 6.18
N ASN A 401 -10.32 4.69 7.35
CA ASN A 401 -10.82 3.90 8.48
C ASN A 401 -12.27 4.21 8.92
N PRO A 402 -12.77 5.46 8.90
CA PRO A 402 -14.16 5.74 9.23
C PRO A 402 -15.17 4.99 8.36
N LEU A 403 -14.81 4.67 7.10
CA LEU A 403 -15.63 3.82 6.23
C LEU A 403 -15.67 2.39 6.78
N SER A 404 -14.50 1.83 7.13
CA SER A 404 -14.39 0.49 7.72
C SER A 404 -15.17 0.38 9.03
N ASP A 405 -15.15 1.41 9.88
CA ASP A 405 -15.90 1.44 11.13
C ASP A 405 -17.41 1.33 10.88
N VAL A 406 -17.94 2.04 9.88
CA VAL A 406 -19.36 1.94 9.51
C VAL A 406 -19.68 0.56 8.92
N VAL A 407 -18.80 -0.01 8.10
CA VAL A 407 -18.98 -1.36 7.54
C VAL A 407 -19.02 -2.41 8.64
N ASP A 408 -18.14 -2.34 9.64
CA ASP A 408 -18.16 -3.25 10.80
C ASP A 408 -19.51 -3.23 11.52
N LEU A 409 -20.14 -2.05 11.61
CA LEU A 409 -21.46 -1.88 12.24
C LEU A 409 -22.63 -2.34 11.35
N LEU A 410 -22.41 -2.50 10.04
CA LEU A 410 -23.40 -3.02 9.10
C LEU A 410 -23.33 -4.55 8.97
N GLN A 411 -22.17 -5.14 9.27
CA GLN A 411 -21.92 -6.57 9.23
C GLN A 411 -22.69 -7.32 10.33
N ASN A 412 -23.00 -8.59 10.06
CA ASN A 412 -23.56 -9.49 11.06
C ASN A 412 -22.47 -9.80 12.11
N PRO A 413 -22.74 -9.74 13.43
CA PRO A 413 -21.78 -10.12 14.46
C PRO A 413 -21.21 -11.55 14.32
N ALA A 414 -21.90 -12.44 13.61
CA ALA A 414 -21.47 -13.80 13.30
C ALA A 414 -20.49 -13.91 12.11
N GLU A 415 -20.19 -12.81 11.42
CA GLU A 415 -19.21 -12.81 10.33
C GLU A 415 -17.83 -13.26 10.82
N LYS A 416 -17.12 -14.01 9.97
CA LYS A 416 -15.79 -14.52 10.30
C LYS A 416 -14.71 -13.45 10.23
N PHE A 417 -14.94 -12.38 9.47
CA PHE A 417 -13.99 -11.30 9.23
C PHE A 417 -14.65 -9.94 9.45
N GLY A 418 -13.91 -9.02 10.06
CA GLY A 418 -14.25 -7.59 10.05
C GLY A 418 -13.91 -6.95 8.71
N ALA A 419 -14.34 -5.71 8.50
CA ALA A 419 -14.04 -4.95 7.28
C ALA A 419 -12.52 -4.81 7.05
N LEU A 420 -12.13 -4.65 5.78
CA LEU A 420 -10.78 -4.24 5.42
C LEU A 420 -10.49 -2.88 6.07
N ASN A 421 -9.38 -2.77 6.78
CA ASN A 421 -8.99 -1.56 7.50
C ASN A 421 -7.52 -1.25 7.20
N CYS A 422 -7.23 -0.04 6.74
CA CYS A 422 -5.88 0.44 6.39
C CYS A 422 -5.32 1.36 7.48
N GLY A 423 -5.54 1.03 8.75
CA GLY A 423 -5.19 1.85 9.91
C GLY A 423 -3.72 1.96 10.25
N CYS A 424 -2.84 2.14 9.27
CA CYS A 424 -1.44 2.42 9.50
C CYS A 424 -1.23 3.83 10.10
N HIS A 425 -0.04 4.03 10.67
CA HIS A 425 0.41 5.37 11.04
C HIS A 425 0.34 6.33 9.83
N PRO A 426 -0.07 7.60 10.00
CA PRO A 426 -0.29 8.53 8.87
C PRO A 426 0.97 8.74 8.01
N ASN A 427 2.15 8.70 8.62
CA ASN A 427 3.43 8.86 7.90
C ASN A 427 3.87 7.59 7.14
N CYS A 428 3.15 6.48 7.23
CA CYS A 428 3.47 5.28 6.46
C CYS A 428 3.11 5.46 4.99
N GLY A 429 1.92 5.98 4.70
CA GLY A 429 1.46 6.08 3.32
C GLY A 429 0.40 7.13 3.11
N ILE A 430 0.40 7.67 1.90
CA ILE A 430 -0.56 8.66 1.41
C ILE A 430 -1.20 8.14 0.14
N GLY A 431 -2.37 8.66 -0.21
CA GLY A 431 -3.02 8.36 -1.47
C GLY A 431 -3.91 9.47 -1.96
N THR A 432 -4.15 9.45 -3.27
CA THR A 432 -5.13 10.26 -3.97
C THR A 432 -5.91 9.39 -4.94
N ILE A 433 -7.11 9.83 -5.31
CA ILE A 433 -8.02 9.11 -6.19
C ILE A 433 -8.31 10.00 -7.39
N LEU A 434 -8.05 9.47 -8.59
CA LEU A 434 -8.37 10.13 -9.84
C LEU A 434 -9.55 9.43 -10.50
N LEU A 435 -10.51 10.19 -11.00
CA LEU A 435 -11.60 9.68 -11.83
C LEU A 435 -11.21 9.85 -13.30
N VAL A 436 -11.09 8.75 -14.03
CA VAL A 436 -10.58 8.69 -15.40
C VAL A 436 -11.65 8.14 -16.35
N ASN A 437 -11.94 8.85 -17.44
CA ASN A 437 -12.84 8.38 -18.47
C ASN A 437 -12.13 7.37 -19.40
N LYS A 438 -12.70 6.17 -19.56
CA LYS A 438 -12.11 5.10 -20.39
C LYS A 438 -11.92 5.47 -21.86
N LYS A 439 -12.77 6.34 -22.41
CA LYS A 439 -12.79 6.71 -23.83
C LYS A 439 -11.96 7.98 -24.09
N THR A 440 -12.24 9.04 -23.34
CA THR A 440 -11.63 10.36 -23.58
C THR A 440 -10.31 10.57 -22.85
N ARG A 441 -10.03 9.74 -21.83
CA ARG A 441 -8.91 9.90 -20.90
C ARG A 441 -8.95 11.21 -20.10
N GLU A 442 -10.10 11.88 -20.11
CA GLU A 442 -10.38 12.98 -19.17
C GLU A 442 -10.17 12.48 -17.75
N THR A 443 -9.45 13.26 -16.95
CA THR A 443 -9.02 12.88 -15.61
C THR A 443 -9.30 14.02 -14.64
N VAL A 444 -9.97 13.74 -13.53
CA VAL A 444 -10.32 14.72 -12.49
C VAL A 444 -10.06 14.11 -11.11
N PRO A 445 -9.33 14.78 -10.19
CA PRO A 445 -9.20 14.33 -8.81
C PRO A 445 -10.55 14.24 -8.08
N LEU A 446 -10.75 13.20 -7.29
CA LEU A 446 -12.00 13.01 -6.53
C LEU A 446 -12.30 14.19 -5.60
N ALA A 447 -11.27 14.73 -4.94
CA ALA A 447 -11.41 15.85 -4.01
C ALA A 447 -11.75 17.19 -4.68
N GLU A 448 -11.72 17.26 -6.02
CA GLU A 448 -12.15 18.46 -6.75
C GLU A 448 -13.69 18.63 -6.69
N PHE A 449 -14.42 17.52 -6.80
CA PHE A 449 -15.89 17.51 -6.86
C PHE A 449 -16.57 16.79 -5.69
N LEU A 450 -15.82 16.17 -4.78
CA LEU A 450 -16.34 15.61 -3.53
C LEU A 450 -15.56 16.20 -2.36
N ASP A 451 -16.26 16.71 -1.34
CA ASP A 451 -15.63 17.12 -0.09
C ASP A 451 -15.24 15.90 0.76
N VAL A 452 -14.13 15.26 0.37
CA VAL A 452 -13.68 13.99 0.97
C VAL A 452 -13.44 14.14 2.48
N GLU A 453 -12.87 15.25 2.93
CA GLU A 453 -12.65 15.49 4.36
C GLU A 453 -13.95 15.53 5.16
N GLN A 454 -14.96 16.26 4.65
CA GLN A 454 -16.24 16.33 5.31
C GLN A 454 -16.97 14.98 5.26
N VAL A 455 -16.87 14.23 4.15
CA VAL A 455 -17.37 12.86 4.08
C VAL A 455 -16.73 11.99 5.16
N LEU A 456 -15.42 12.01 5.33
CA LEU A 456 -14.75 11.21 6.36
C LEU A 456 -15.22 11.59 7.78
N LYS A 457 -15.37 12.90 8.08
CA LYS A 457 -15.94 13.39 9.35
C LYS A 457 -17.39 12.94 9.56
N ASP A 458 -18.18 12.92 8.50
CA ASP A 458 -19.55 12.43 8.55
C ASP A 458 -19.59 10.93 8.83
N PHE A 459 -18.72 10.13 8.22
CA PHE A 459 -18.60 8.70 8.50
C PHE A 459 -18.17 8.41 9.93
N THR A 460 -17.26 9.22 10.48
CA THR A 460 -16.97 9.21 11.92
C THR A 460 -18.23 9.46 12.74
N THR A 461 -19.04 10.45 12.36
CA THR A 461 -20.30 10.78 13.04
C THR A 461 -21.32 9.63 12.93
N ILE A 462 -21.47 9.03 11.74
CA ILE A 462 -22.33 7.86 11.52
C ILE A 462 -21.89 6.72 12.43
N ALA A 463 -20.61 6.38 12.43
CA ALA A 463 -20.06 5.34 13.29
C ALA A 463 -20.34 5.65 14.76
N GLU A 464 -20.26 6.91 15.18
CA GLU A 464 -20.46 7.38 16.55
C GLU A 464 -21.91 7.28 17.05
N VAL A 465 -22.89 7.75 16.26
CA VAL A 465 -24.27 8.00 16.74
C VAL A 465 -25.35 7.08 16.18
N SER A 466 -25.09 6.35 15.08
CA SER A 466 -26.13 5.55 14.42
C SER A 466 -26.40 4.19 15.07
N GLU A 467 -27.67 3.78 15.11
CA GLU A 467 -28.09 2.52 15.76
C GLU A 467 -28.63 1.50 14.77
N GLY A 468 -29.42 1.95 13.79
CA GLY A 468 -30.09 1.08 12.83
C GLY A 468 -29.34 0.93 11.51
N ARG A 469 -29.45 -0.24 10.88
CA ARG A 469 -28.90 -0.49 9.53
C ARG A 469 -29.48 0.48 8.49
N ALA A 470 -30.79 0.73 8.53
CA ALA A 470 -31.45 1.66 7.61
C ALA A 470 -30.99 3.11 7.80
N GLU A 471 -30.84 3.54 9.06
CA GLU A 471 -30.33 4.87 9.41
C GLU A 471 -28.89 5.06 8.91
N ARG A 472 -28.02 4.06 9.09
CA ARG A 472 -26.64 4.07 8.56
C ARG A 472 -26.61 4.28 7.05
N TYR A 473 -27.36 3.47 6.29
CA TYR A 473 -27.42 3.64 4.83
C TYR A 473 -27.96 5.01 4.42
N ALA A 474 -29.00 5.50 5.10
CA ALA A 474 -29.55 6.82 4.85
C ALA A 474 -28.49 7.92 5.10
N MET A 475 -27.83 7.91 6.26
CA MET A 475 -26.81 8.90 6.59
C MET A 475 -25.60 8.83 5.66
N MET A 476 -25.16 7.64 5.23
CA MET A 476 -24.10 7.47 4.23
C MET A 476 -24.49 8.14 2.90
N ALA A 477 -25.69 7.87 2.40
CA ALA A 477 -26.18 8.49 1.16
C ALA A 477 -26.29 10.02 1.29
N LEU A 478 -26.85 10.51 2.41
CA LEU A 478 -26.97 11.94 2.71
C LEU A 478 -25.60 12.63 2.77
N SER A 479 -24.59 11.97 3.37
CA SER A 479 -23.21 12.48 3.40
C SER A 479 -22.63 12.61 1.99
N LEU A 480 -22.80 11.59 1.14
CA LEU A 480 -22.32 11.66 -0.25
C LEU A 480 -23.03 12.76 -1.06
N PHE A 481 -24.35 12.87 -0.95
CA PHE A 481 -25.10 13.91 -1.67
C PHE A 481 -24.77 15.33 -1.20
N LYS A 482 -24.67 15.57 0.10
CA LYS A 482 -24.44 16.94 0.62
C LYS A 482 -23.03 17.45 0.31
N ASN A 483 -22.06 16.54 0.16
CA ASN A 483 -20.66 16.87 -0.07
C ASN A 483 -20.25 16.81 -1.56
N PHE A 484 -21.17 16.44 -2.45
CA PHE A 484 -20.96 16.45 -3.90
C PHE A 484 -21.10 17.87 -4.47
N ARG A 485 -20.15 18.27 -5.32
CA ARG A 485 -20.07 19.59 -5.96
C ARG A 485 -20.36 19.45 -7.46
N PRO A 486 -21.64 19.54 -7.87
CA PRO A 486 -22.05 19.25 -9.25
C PRO A 486 -21.47 20.23 -10.28
N ASP A 487 -21.09 21.44 -9.86
CA ASP A 487 -20.43 22.45 -10.70
C ASP A 487 -18.98 22.12 -11.05
N ARG A 488 -18.36 21.19 -10.30
CA ARG A 488 -16.97 20.74 -10.51
C ARG A 488 -16.87 19.29 -10.98
N ALA A 489 -17.97 18.56 -11.00
CA ALA A 489 -17.99 17.19 -11.46
C ALA A 489 -17.73 17.10 -12.97
N PRO A 490 -17.07 16.03 -13.45
CA PRO A 490 -16.89 15.82 -14.88
C PRO A 490 -18.21 15.77 -15.65
N LEU A 491 -18.19 16.17 -16.92
CA LEU A 491 -19.40 16.20 -17.74
C LEU A 491 -20.03 14.81 -17.82
N GLY A 492 -21.32 14.72 -17.44
CA GLY A 492 -22.06 13.46 -17.46
C GLY A 492 -21.92 12.61 -16.19
N TYR A 493 -21.06 12.96 -15.24
CA TYR A 493 -20.92 12.26 -13.97
C TYR A 493 -21.81 12.90 -12.88
N SER A 494 -22.88 12.20 -12.47
CA SER A 494 -23.83 12.67 -11.46
C SER A 494 -23.52 12.13 -10.07
N ALA A 495 -24.11 12.74 -9.03
CA ALA A 495 -24.06 12.22 -7.68
C ALA A 495 -24.64 10.78 -7.59
N PHE A 496 -25.66 10.49 -8.40
CA PHE A 496 -26.25 9.15 -8.49
C PHE A 496 -25.30 8.12 -9.11
N GLU A 497 -24.59 8.47 -10.18
CA GLU A 497 -23.57 7.60 -10.77
C GLU A 497 -22.43 7.33 -9.79
N MET A 498 -21.98 8.36 -9.05
CA MET A 498 -21.00 8.22 -7.98
C MET A 498 -21.45 7.23 -6.92
N ILE A 499 -22.68 7.36 -6.41
CA ILE A 499 -23.23 6.45 -5.40
C ILE A 499 -23.37 5.04 -5.97
N ARG A 500 -23.86 4.88 -7.21
CA ARG A 500 -23.97 3.59 -7.89
C ARG A 500 -22.60 2.91 -8.01
N GLN A 501 -21.58 3.67 -8.37
CA GLN A 501 -20.21 3.20 -8.49
C GLN A 501 -19.61 2.83 -7.14
N ALA A 502 -19.76 3.70 -6.13
CA ALA A 502 -19.31 3.44 -4.77
C ALA A 502 -19.97 2.17 -4.20
N MET A 503 -21.29 2.00 -4.33
CA MET A 503 -22.00 0.82 -3.83
C MET A 503 -21.57 -0.48 -4.54
N SER A 504 -21.32 -0.42 -5.84
CA SER A 504 -20.81 -1.57 -6.60
C SER A 504 -19.40 -1.98 -6.10
N GLN A 505 -18.52 -1.01 -5.90
CA GLN A 505 -17.15 -1.26 -5.46
C GLN A 505 -17.02 -1.62 -3.98
N MET A 506 -18.00 -1.24 -3.14
CA MET A 506 -18.12 -1.70 -1.75
C MET A 506 -18.71 -3.12 -1.63
N GLY A 507 -18.92 -3.84 -2.74
CA GLY A 507 -19.40 -5.22 -2.72
C GLY A 507 -20.86 -5.39 -2.29
N ALA A 508 -21.66 -4.32 -2.28
CA ALA A 508 -23.07 -4.36 -1.84
C ALA A 508 -23.97 -5.27 -2.69
N LYS A 509 -23.47 -5.79 -3.81
CA LYS A 509 -24.18 -6.69 -4.73
C LYS A 509 -23.78 -8.18 -4.61
N GLY A 510 -22.70 -8.52 -3.90
CA GLY A 510 -22.18 -9.90 -3.86
C GLY A 510 -22.62 -10.67 -2.62
N LYS A 511 -23.00 -11.95 -2.78
CA LYS A 511 -23.24 -12.88 -1.64
C LYS A 511 -22.04 -13.78 -1.38
N LYS A 512 -21.12 -13.90 -2.34
CA LYS A 512 -19.88 -14.71 -2.28
C LYS A 512 -18.66 -13.88 -2.66
N VAL A 513 -17.50 -14.32 -2.16
CA VAL A 513 -16.19 -13.76 -2.54
C VAL A 513 -16.00 -13.91 -4.05
N GLY A 514 -15.84 -12.81 -4.77
CA GLY A 514 -15.63 -12.78 -6.22
C GLY A 514 -16.82 -12.33 -7.06
N ASP A 515 -18.03 -12.24 -6.48
CA ASP A 515 -19.28 -11.96 -7.22
C ASP A 515 -19.30 -10.59 -7.92
N SER A 516 -18.51 -9.61 -7.44
CA SER A 516 -18.45 -8.24 -7.96
C SER A 516 -17.13 -7.88 -8.66
N GLU A 517 -16.26 -8.87 -8.95
CA GLU A 517 -14.94 -8.62 -9.56
C GLU A 517 -15.01 -8.02 -10.99
N GLY A 518 -16.15 -8.18 -11.68
CA GLY A 518 -16.36 -7.68 -13.06
C GLY A 518 -17.13 -6.36 -13.20
N ASP A 519 -17.73 -5.85 -12.12
CA ASP A 519 -18.64 -4.70 -12.18
C ASP A 519 -17.97 -3.42 -12.70
N ALA A 520 -16.67 -3.27 -12.42
CA ALA A 520 -15.90 -2.10 -12.81
C ALA A 520 -15.82 -1.90 -14.33
N GLN A 521 -16.15 -2.90 -15.16
CA GLN A 521 -16.20 -2.76 -16.62
C GLN A 521 -17.46 -2.05 -17.12
N GLN A 522 -18.52 -1.99 -16.31
CA GLN A 522 -19.81 -1.39 -16.66
C GLN A 522 -19.82 0.14 -16.57
N PHE A 523 -18.79 0.73 -15.96
CA PHE A 523 -18.67 2.18 -15.77
C PHE A 523 -17.76 2.78 -16.83
N GLU A 524 -18.21 3.91 -17.41
CA GLU A 524 -17.38 4.68 -18.34
C GLU A 524 -16.23 5.38 -17.61
N TRP A 525 -16.47 5.80 -16.36
CA TRP A 525 -15.48 6.39 -15.48
C TRP A 525 -14.89 5.34 -14.54
N ARG A 526 -13.58 5.40 -14.32
CA ARG A 526 -12.83 4.47 -13.47
C ARG A 526 -12.08 5.23 -12.40
N PHE A 527 -12.07 4.72 -11.19
CA PHE A 527 -11.15 5.20 -10.16
C PHE A 527 -9.76 4.63 -10.43
N LEU A 528 -8.78 5.51 -10.54
CA LEU A 528 -7.36 5.20 -10.50
C LEU A 528 -6.84 5.64 -9.13
N PHE A 529 -6.35 4.69 -8.34
CA PHE A 529 -5.70 5.01 -7.08
C PHE A 529 -4.22 5.28 -7.32
N VAL A 530 -3.74 6.43 -6.88
CA VAL A 530 -2.32 6.77 -6.86
C VAL A 530 -1.89 6.85 -5.40
N ALA A 531 -1.02 5.95 -4.97
CA ALA A 531 -0.65 5.80 -3.57
C ALA A 531 0.87 5.82 -3.41
N GLY A 532 1.34 6.40 -2.31
CA GLY A 532 2.71 6.30 -1.83
C GLY A 532 2.75 5.47 -0.55
N MET A 533 3.58 4.43 -0.50
CA MET A 533 3.85 3.63 0.69
C MET A 533 5.34 3.68 0.98
N TRP A 534 5.73 4.40 2.04
CA TRP A 534 7.13 4.60 2.38
C TRP A 534 7.55 3.65 3.50
N PHE A 535 8.38 2.67 3.18
CA PHE A 535 8.95 1.79 4.18
C PHE A 535 10.10 2.47 4.90
N GLN A 536 10.22 2.19 6.20
CA GLN A 536 11.27 2.75 7.03
C GLN A 536 12.61 2.13 6.69
N ASP A 537 13.68 2.81 7.06
CA ASP A 537 14.99 2.20 7.24
C ASP A 537 15.56 2.61 8.60
N VAL A 538 16.74 2.09 8.94
CA VAL A 538 17.37 2.35 10.25
C VAL A 538 17.61 3.84 10.52
N PHE A 539 17.65 4.71 9.50
CA PHE A 539 17.91 6.14 9.64
C PHE A 539 16.65 6.95 10.01
N ASN A 540 15.45 6.49 9.64
CA ASN A 540 14.17 7.15 9.96
C ASN A 540 13.18 6.28 10.74
N TYR A 541 13.66 5.16 11.29
CA TYR A 541 12.83 4.20 12.02
C TYR A 541 12.06 4.81 13.20
N ASP A 542 10.74 4.62 13.23
CA ASP A 542 9.84 5.00 14.32
C ASP A 542 9.01 3.77 14.73
N PHE A 543 9.12 3.36 15.99
CA PHE A 543 8.35 2.22 16.51
C PHE A 543 6.83 2.47 16.53
N ARG A 544 6.40 3.74 16.59
CA ARG A 544 4.97 4.10 16.51
C ARG A 544 4.38 3.78 15.13
N ARG A 545 5.22 3.67 14.10
CA ARG A 545 4.82 3.23 12.77
C ARG A 545 4.71 1.71 12.66
N THR A 546 5.64 0.96 13.26
CA THR A 546 5.66 -0.51 13.17
C THR A 546 4.63 -1.20 14.04
N GLU A 547 4.27 -0.63 15.20
CA GLU A 547 3.23 -1.18 16.08
C GLU A 547 1.83 -1.18 15.43
N MET A 548 1.67 -0.46 14.30
CA MET A 548 0.43 -0.28 13.54
C MET A 548 0.55 -0.80 12.10
N CYS A 549 1.49 -1.70 11.83
CA CYS A 549 1.77 -2.16 10.47
C CYS A 549 0.54 -2.81 9.82
N ILE A 550 0.18 -2.33 8.62
CA ILE A 550 -0.91 -2.90 7.83
C ILE A 550 -0.44 -3.88 6.75
N ILE A 551 0.85 -4.20 6.71
CA ILE A 551 1.38 -5.16 5.74
C ILE A 551 2.32 -6.17 6.42
N PRO A 552 1.81 -6.97 7.37
CA PRO A 552 2.65 -7.95 8.07
C PRO A 552 3.21 -9.01 7.13
N TYR A 553 4.37 -9.54 7.47
CA TYR A 553 4.88 -10.81 6.94
C TYR A 553 4.42 -11.95 7.84
N ALA A 554 3.87 -13.01 7.25
CA ALA A 554 3.78 -14.30 7.94
C ALA A 554 5.11 -15.04 7.75
N THR A 555 5.72 -15.46 8.85
CA THR A 555 7.01 -16.16 8.86
C THR A 555 6.92 -17.38 9.76
N GLN A 556 7.92 -18.27 9.71
CA GLN A 556 8.03 -19.40 10.63
C GLN A 556 8.17 -18.99 12.12
N LEU A 557 8.35 -17.69 12.41
CA LEU A 557 8.34 -17.11 13.76
C LEU A 557 7.04 -16.33 14.09
N GLY A 558 6.05 -16.31 13.21
CA GLY A 558 4.81 -15.54 13.37
C GLY A 558 4.70 -14.33 12.44
N GLU A 559 3.72 -13.48 12.72
CA GLU A 559 3.42 -12.24 12.02
C GLU A 559 4.23 -11.05 12.55
N ILE A 560 5.07 -10.49 11.67
CA ILE A 560 5.93 -9.35 11.98
C ILE A 560 5.68 -8.19 11.00
N SER A 561 5.89 -6.95 11.43
CA SER A 561 5.76 -5.80 10.54
C SER A 561 6.76 -5.84 9.37
N PHE A 562 6.36 -5.32 8.21
CA PHE A 562 7.25 -5.21 7.03
C PHE A 562 8.58 -4.54 7.37
N CYS A 563 8.53 -3.40 8.07
CA CYS A 563 9.74 -2.64 8.36
C CYS A 563 10.65 -3.39 9.35
N ALA A 564 10.10 -4.06 10.36
CA ALA A 564 10.93 -4.85 11.28
C ALA A 564 11.54 -6.08 10.61
N TYR A 565 10.81 -6.70 9.68
CA TYR A 565 11.29 -7.85 8.91
C TYR A 565 12.42 -7.47 7.95
N ASN A 566 12.18 -6.48 7.08
CA ASN A 566 13.07 -6.15 5.98
C ASN A 566 14.16 -5.15 6.33
N THR A 567 13.86 -4.18 7.20
CA THR A 567 14.64 -2.93 7.26
C THR A 567 15.27 -2.68 8.63
N GLY A 568 14.49 -2.27 9.64
CA GLY A 568 15.00 -1.80 10.93
C GLY A 568 15.76 -2.85 11.70
N VAL A 569 15.04 -3.75 12.37
CA VAL A 569 15.70 -4.83 13.13
C VAL A 569 16.31 -5.87 12.19
N GLY A 570 15.72 -6.07 11.01
CA GLY A 570 16.24 -6.96 9.97
C GLY A 570 15.99 -8.44 10.27
N PHE A 571 14.81 -8.78 10.81
CA PHE A 571 14.45 -10.17 11.13
C PHE A 571 14.54 -11.13 9.94
N ARG A 572 14.48 -10.64 8.69
CA ARG A 572 14.70 -11.45 7.49
C ARG A 572 15.96 -12.29 7.58
N GLN A 573 17.10 -11.69 7.89
CA GLN A 573 18.38 -12.41 7.94
C GLN A 573 18.37 -13.50 9.02
N ILE A 574 17.70 -13.24 10.14
CA ILE A 574 17.54 -14.20 11.25
C ILE A 574 16.66 -15.37 10.79
N VAL A 575 15.45 -15.08 10.30
CA VAL A 575 14.47 -16.09 9.88
C VAL A 575 15.02 -16.93 8.73
N GLU A 576 15.48 -16.30 7.65
CA GLU A 576 15.96 -17.05 6.49
C GLU A 576 17.19 -17.90 6.82
N LYS A 577 18.07 -17.44 7.72
CA LYS A 577 19.23 -18.24 8.16
C LYS A 577 18.81 -19.40 9.04
N MET A 578 17.93 -19.18 10.01
CA MET A 578 17.44 -20.21 10.92
C MET A 578 16.72 -21.34 10.18
N PHE A 579 15.97 -20.99 9.13
CA PHE A 579 15.15 -21.92 8.36
C PHE A 579 15.70 -22.20 6.96
N GLN A 580 16.99 -21.95 6.72
CA GLN A 580 17.61 -22.23 5.42
C GLN A 580 17.40 -23.70 5.03
N THR A 581 17.01 -23.94 3.78
CA THR A 581 16.71 -25.30 3.29
C THR A 581 17.91 -25.97 2.63
N ALA A 582 18.83 -25.18 2.08
CA ALA A 582 20.07 -25.67 1.48
C ALA A 582 21.10 -24.55 1.37
N SER A 583 22.38 -24.91 1.20
CA SER A 583 23.34 -23.98 0.59
C SER A 583 23.01 -23.77 -0.90
N VAL A 584 23.45 -22.65 -1.47
CA VAL A 584 23.27 -22.39 -2.91
C VAL A 584 23.90 -23.48 -3.78
N ALA A 585 25.05 -24.02 -3.37
CA ALA A 585 25.75 -25.09 -4.09
C ALA A 585 24.94 -26.40 -4.11
N GLU A 586 24.39 -26.81 -2.97
CA GLU A 586 23.53 -27.99 -2.87
C GLU A 586 22.25 -27.82 -3.69
N TRP A 587 21.66 -26.62 -3.64
CA TRP A 587 20.47 -26.29 -4.43
C TRP A 587 20.73 -26.45 -5.93
N TYR A 588 21.81 -25.86 -6.44
CA TYR A 588 22.16 -25.96 -7.86
C TYR A 588 22.52 -27.39 -8.29
N LYS A 589 23.13 -28.17 -7.41
CA LYS A 589 23.40 -29.59 -7.68
C LYS A 589 22.10 -30.39 -7.83
N LYS A 590 21.09 -30.10 -7.02
CA LYS A 590 19.82 -30.85 -6.98
C LYS A 590 18.82 -30.41 -8.06
N TYR A 591 18.67 -29.10 -8.25
CA TYR A 591 17.60 -28.52 -9.08
C TYR A 591 18.12 -27.82 -10.35
N GLY A 592 19.44 -27.73 -10.50
CA GLY A 592 20.04 -26.89 -11.53
C GLY A 592 19.99 -25.40 -11.18
N ARG A 593 20.57 -24.59 -12.06
CA ARG A 593 20.59 -23.12 -11.92
C ARG A 593 19.49 -22.51 -12.78
N HIS A 594 18.62 -21.70 -12.16
CA HIS A 594 17.64 -20.91 -12.90
C HIS A 594 18.32 -19.76 -13.67
N PRO A 595 17.76 -19.32 -14.81
CA PRO A 595 18.30 -18.18 -15.52
C PRO A 595 18.21 -16.91 -14.67
N VAL A 596 19.28 -16.13 -14.67
CA VAL A 596 19.34 -14.81 -14.02
C VAL A 596 19.64 -13.77 -15.09
N TYR A 597 18.70 -12.85 -15.29
CA TYR A 597 18.82 -11.74 -16.22
C TYR A 597 19.41 -10.54 -15.48
N ALA A 598 20.60 -10.14 -15.92
CA ALA A 598 21.39 -9.08 -15.31
C ALA A 598 22.38 -8.53 -16.34
N LYS A 599 23.13 -7.50 -15.96
CA LYS A 599 24.18 -6.87 -16.79
C LYS A 599 23.67 -6.38 -18.14
N GLY A 600 22.43 -5.89 -18.18
CA GLY A 600 21.81 -5.33 -19.39
C GLY A 600 21.46 -6.36 -20.46
N ARG A 601 21.40 -7.67 -20.10
CA ARG A 601 20.96 -8.70 -21.04
C ARG A 601 19.47 -8.56 -21.31
N ASP A 602 19.11 -8.71 -22.59
CA ASP A 602 17.71 -8.74 -23.01
C ASP A 602 17.07 -10.09 -22.69
N LEU A 603 15.78 -10.04 -22.36
CA LEU A 603 14.91 -11.19 -22.27
C LEU A 603 14.35 -11.51 -23.66
N PRO A 604 14.50 -12.75 -24.17
CA PRO A 604 13.80 -13.15 -25.39
C PRO A 604 12.29 -13.17 -25.13
N LEU A 605 11.54 -12.37 -25.90
CA LEU A 605 10.08 -12.29 -25.78
C LEU A 605 9.40 -13.08 -26.90
N PRO A 606 8.24 -13.72 -26.64
CA PRO A 606 7.41 -14.30 -27.68
C PRO A 606 7.00 -13.27 -28.74
N PRO A 607 6.79 -13.69 -30.00
CA PRO A 607 6.36 -12.80 -31.07
C PRO A 607 4.97 -12.21 -30.82
N GLY A 608 4.71 -11.05 -31.43
CA GLY A 608 3.46 -10.29 -31.32
C GLY A 608 3.71 -8.87 -30.81
N GLU A 609 2.74 -7.98 -30.86
CA GLU A 609 2.84 -6.65 -30.25
C GLU A 609 1.90 -6.58 -29.05
N PRO A 610 2.33 -6.04 -27.90
CA PRO A 610 1.45 -5.94 -26.74
C PRO A 610 0.36 -4.90 -27.00
N ASN A 611 -0.89 -5.20 -26.64
CA ASN A 611 -2.00 -4.24 -26.70
C ASN A 611 -1.95 -3.24 -25.52
N VAL A 612 -0.91 -2.42 -25.47
CA VAL A 612 -0.67 -1.43 -24.41
C VAL A 612 -0.33 -0.09 -25.04
N ILE A 613 -1.00 0.97 -24.58
CA ILE A 613 -0.80 2.32 -25.11
C ILE A 613 0.47 2.90 -24.51
N VAL A 614 1.40 3.31 -25.37
CA VAL A 614 2.64 4.00 -24.99
C VAL A 614 2.69 5.33 -25.74
N ARG A 615 2.71 6.45 -25.02
CA ARG A 615 2.94 7.76 -25.64
C ARG A 615 4.42 7.92 -25.98
N GLN A 616 4.73 8.38 -27.19
CA GLN A 616 6.08 8.87 -27.48
C GLN A 616 6.37 10.10 -26.62
N ARG A 617 7.53 10.12 -25.95
CA ARG A 617 7.96 11.17 -25.02
C ARG A 617 7.90 12.53 -25.72
N ARG A 618 7.01 13.44 -25.29
CA ARG A 618 7.35 14.87 -25.37
C ARG A 618 8.43 15.08 -24.33
N ARG A 619 9.67 15.36 -24.75
CA ARG A 619 10.70 15.85 -23.83
C ARG A 619 10.11 17.06 -23.12
N LEU A 620 9.73 16.91 -21.84
CA LEU A 620 9.50 18.07 -21.01
C LEU A 620 10.85 18.80 -20.95
N PRO A 621 10.91 20.11 -21.26
CA PRO A 621 12.14 20.85 -21.04
C PRO A 621 12.46 20.72 -19.56
N LEU A 622 13.63 20.15 -19.25
CA LEU A 622 14.22 20.22 -17.93
C LEU A 622 14.15 21.69 -17.52
N ALA A 623 13.50 21.99 -16.40
CA ALA A 623 13.58 23.32 -15.82
C ALA A 623 15.07 23.58 -15.55
N MET A 624 15.68 24.42 -16.38
CA MET A 624 16.97 25.01 -16.05
C MET A 624 16.74 25.91 -14.84
N ASN A 625 17.18 25.46 -13.67
CA ASN A 625 17.49 26.32 -12.54
C ASN A 625 18.99 26.23 -12.29
#